data_AF-A0A380KWP3-F1
#
_entry.id   AF-A0A380KWP3-F1
#
_cell.length_a   1.000
_cell.length_b   1.000
_cell.length_c   1.000
_cell.angle_alpha   90.00
_cell.angle_beta   90.00
_cell.angle_gamma   90.00
#
_symmetry.space_group_name_H-M   'P 1'
#
loop_
_entity.id
_entity.type
_entity.pdbx_description
1 polymer ?
#
loop_
_entity_poly.entity_id
_entity_poly.type
_entity_poly.pdbx_seq_one_letter_code
_entity_poly.pdbx_strand_id
1 'polypeptide(L)'
;MAEGKIQLVVVTGMSGAGKTVAIQSFEDLGYFTIDNMPPALVSKFIQLVQGTKDDNKIALVVDMRSRSFFSEIQDVLNELEDNEDLDFKILFLDAADKELVARYKETRRSHPLAADGRILDGIKLERELLSPLKNISQNVVDTTEITPRELRKTIAEQFSGDQDQQSFRVEVVSFGFKYGLPLDADLVFDVRFLPNPYYKPELRNQTGLDQPVYDYVMEHQASEEFYQHLLALIEPILPGYQKEGKSVLTIAVGCTGGQHRSVAFAHRLANDLAKNWPINESHRDKDRRKETVNRS
;
A
#
# COMPACT_ATOMS: atom_id res chain seq x y z
N MET A 1 -9.52 -25.86 -15.61
CA MET A 1 -8.52 -24.79 -15.43
C MET A 1 -8.23 -24.79 -13.94
N ALA A 2 -6.98 -25.03 -13.54
CA ALA A 2 -6.65 -25.30 -12.14
C ALA A 2 -7.14 -24.17 -11.23
N GLU A 3 -8.01 -24.48 -10.28
CA GLU A 3 -8.38 -23.59 -9.19
C GLU A 3 -7.09 -23.23 -8.45
N GLY A 4 -6.76 -21.94 -8.38
CA GLY A 4 -5.52 -21.49 -7.74
C GLY A 4 -5.58 -21.80 -6.25
N LYS A 5 -4.54 -22.47 -5.72
CA LYS A 5 -4.41 -22.73 -4.29
C LYS A 5 -4.53 -21.45 -3.48
N ILE A 6 -5.15 -21.53 -2.31
CA ILE A 6 -5.24 -20.40 -1.38
C ILE A 6 -3.87 -20.17 -0.76
N GLN A 7 -3.32 -18.98 -0.92
CA GLN A 7 -2.08 -18.56 -0.26
C GLN A 7 -2.39 -18.18 1.18
N LEU A 8 -1.93 -19.01 2.12
CA LEU A 8 -2.14 -18.79 3.54
C LEU A 8 -0.81 -18.50 4.21
N VAL A 9 -0.69 -17.32 4.83
CA VAL A 9 0.45 -16.97 5.67
C VAL A 9 0.01 -16.87 7.13
N VAL A 10 0.61 -17.67 8.00
CA VAL A 10 0.49 -17.50 9.45
C VAL A 10 1.66 -16.64 9.93
N VAL A 11 1.34 -15.47 10.48
CA VAL A 11 2.30 -14.54 11.09
C VAL A 11 2.34 -14.78 12.58
N THR A 12 3.52 -15.10 13.11
CA THR A 12 3.75 -15.29 14.54
C THR A 12 5.14 -14.78 14.94
N GLY A 13 5.53 -14.99 16.18
CA GLY A 13 6.85 -14.65 16.69
C GLY A 13 6.82 -13.83 17.97
N MET A 14 7.99 -13.36 18.38
CA MET A 14 8.19 -12.67 19.66
C MET A 14 7.33 -11.40 19.78
N SER A 15 6.86 -11.10 20.98
CA SER A 15 6.15 -9.85 21.22
C SER A 15 7.10 -8.65 21.09
N GLY A 16 6.72 -7.65 20.29
CA GLY A 16 7.60 -6.53 19.95
C GLY A 16 8.50 -6.76 18.72
N ALA A 17 8.45 -7.93 18.09
CA ALA A 17 9.20 -8.22 16.86
C ALA A 17 8.57 -7.65 15.57
N GLY A 18 7.49 -6.87 15.66
CA GLY A 18 6.93 -6.19 14.48
C GLY A 18 5.75 -6.89 13.78
N LYS A 19 5.02 -7.78 14.46
CA LYS A 19 3.81 -8.44 13.91
C LYS A 19 2.79 -7.46 13.31
N THR A 20 2.59 -6.31 13.96
CA THR A 20 1.71 -5.24 13.44
C THR A 20 2.23 -4.61 12.15
N VAL A 21 3.54 -4.47 11.99
CA VAL A 21 4.13 -3.97 10.73
C VAL A 21 3.96 -5.03 9.65
N ALA A 22 4.10 -6.31 10.01
CA ALA A 22 3.93 -7.41 9.09
C ALA A 22 2.49 -7.52 8.56
N ILE A 23 1.48 -7.45 9.44
CA ILE A 23 0.07 -7.55 8.99
C ILE A 23 -0.31 -6.39 8.06
N GLN A 24 0.15 -5.16 8.35
CA GLN A 24 -0.01 -4.01 7.45
C GLN A 24 0.67 -4.24 6.10
N SER A 25 1.83 -4.89 6.10
CA SER A 25 2.54 -5.22 4.86
C SER A 25 1.77 -6.24 4.03
N PHE A 26 1.13 -7.22 4.66
CA PHE A 26 0.27 -8.17 3.97
C PHE A 26 -1.00 -7.51 3.41
N GLU A 27 -1.61 -6.57 4.12
CA GLU A 27 -2.71 -5.74 3.60
C GLU A 27 -2.28 -4.98 2.33
N ASP A 28 -1.10 -4.35 2.36
CA ASP A 28 -0.53 -3.63 1.21
C ASP A 28 -0.25 -4.57 0.00
N LEU A 29 -0.01 -5.87 0.26
CA LEU A 29 0.17 -6.91 -0.76
C LEU A 29 -1.16 -7.54 -1.22
N GLY A 30 -2.30 -7.05 -0.73
CA GLY A 30 -3.62 -7.52 -1.12
C GLY A 30 -4.06 -8.83 -0.45
N TYR A 31 -3.47 -9.19 0.69
CA TYR A 31 -3.96 -10.30 1.52
C TYR A 31 -5.16 -9.85 2.35
N PHE A 32 -6.13 -10.74 2.52
CA PHE A 32 -7.14 -10.61 3.56
C PHE A 32 -6.52 -10.91 4.92
N THR A 33 -6.49 -9.92 5.82
CA THR A 33 -5.75 -9.99 7.06
C THR A 33 -6.66 -10.12 8.29
N ILE A 34 -6.27 -10.97 9.24
CA ILE A 34 -6.90 -11.04 10.57
C ILE A 34 -5.81 -10.97 11.64
N ASP A 35 -5.94 -10.03 12.57
CA ASP A 35 -5.07 -9.93 13.75
C ASP A 35 -5.63 -10.73 14.94
N ASN A 36 -4.74 -11.27 15.78
CA ASN A 36 -5.06 -11.97 17.02
C ASN A 36 -6.05 -13.15 16.87
N MET A 37 -5.83 -13.99 15.85
CA MET A 37 -6.66 -15.15 15.56
C MET A 37 -6.41 -16.28 16.58
N PRO A 38 -7.44 -16.80 17.26
CA PRO A 38 -7.30 -18.00 18.10
C PRO A 38 -6.92 -19.24 17.27
N PRO A 39 -5.91 -20.03 17.70
CA PRO A 39 -5.48 -21.28 17.07
C PRO A 39 -6.63 -22.22 16.65
N ALA A 40 -7.54 -22.50 17.58
CA ALA A 40 -8.66 -23.43 17.38
C ALA A 40 -9.69 -22.99 16.32
N LEU A 41 -9.61 -21.75 15.85
CA LEU A 41 -10.52 -21.21 14.84
C LEU A 41 -9.88 -21.11 13.45
N VAL A 42 -8.57 -21.32 13.32
CA VAL A 42 -7.85 -21.21 12.04
C VAL A 42 -8.41 -22.22 11.03
N SER A 43 -8.45 -23.52 11.36
CA SER A 43 -8.97 -24.55 10.45
C SER A 43 -10.42 -24.28 10.02
N LYS A 44 -11.27 -23.79 10.93
CA LYS A 44 -12.67 -23.44 10.63
C LYS A 44 -12.78 -22.24 9.69
N PHE A 45 -11.92 -21.24 9.89
CA PHE A 45 -11.88 -20.07 9.02
C PHE A 45 -11.48 -20.46 7.59
N ILE A 46 -10.45 -21.29 7.44
CA ILE A 46 -10.03 -21.76 6.12
C ILE A 46 -11.14 -22.54 5.41
N GLN A 47 -11.88 -23.41 6.11
CA GLN A 47 -13.03 -24.11 5.54
C GLN A 47 -14.12 -23.16 5.02
N LEU A 48 -14.31 -22.00 5.64
CA LEU A 48 -15.29 -21.01 5.18
C LEU A 48 -14.81 -20.29 3.92
N VAL A 49 -13.53 -19.93 3.85
CA VAL A 49 -12.97 -19.17 2.72
C VAL A 49 -12.75 -20.04 1.49
N GLN A 50 -12.49 -21.34 1.67
CA GLN A 50 -12.42 -22.31 0.56
C GLN A 50 -13.69 -22.35 -0.33
N GLY A 51 -14.84 -21.89 0.18
CA GLY A 51 -16.09 -21.80 -0.59
C GLY A 51 -16.31 -20.48 -1.34
N THR A 52 -15.43 -19.49 -1.15
CA THR A 52 -15.58 -18.13 -1.73
C THR A 52 -14.57 -17.90 -2.84
N LYS A 53 -14.98 -17.26 -3.94
CA LYS A 53 -14.11 -17.01 -5.11
C LYS A 53 -13.23 -15.76 -5.01
N ASP A 54 -13.43 -14.93 -4.00
CA ASP A 54 -12.87 -13.57 -3.98
C ASP A 54 -11.52 -13.46 -3.24
N ASP A 55 -11.20 -14.34 -2.28
CA ASP A 55 -10.03 -14.19 -1.41
C ASP A 55 -9.06 -15.38 -1.47
N ASN A 56 -8.16 -15.38 -2.46
CA ASN A 56 -7.12 -16.43 -2.59
C ASN A 56 -5.84 -16.13 -1.80
N LYS A 57 -5.79 -15.01 -1.05
CA LYS A 57 -4.62 -14.61 -0.24
C LYS A 57 -5.06 -14.22 1.16
N ILE A 58 -4.55 -14.93 2.17
CA ILE A 58 -4.97 -14.79 3.56
C ILE A 58 -3.73 -14.67 4.45
N ALA A 59 -3.68 -13.67 5.33
CA ALA A 59 -2.66 -13.56 6.36
C ALA A 59 -3.28 -13.51 7.76
N LEU A 60 -2.90 -14.45 8.63
CA LEU A 60 -3.46 -14.58 9.97
C LEU A 60 -2.35 -14.35 11.00
N VAL A 61 -2.52 -13.37 11.89
CA VAL A 61 -1.66 -13.25 13.07
C VAL A 61 -2.19 -14.18 14.14
N VAL A 62 -1.40 -15.19 14.49
CA VAL A 62 -1.77 -16.15 15.53
C VAL A 62 -0.92 -15.89 16.75
N ASP A 63 -1.58 -15.43 17.82
CA ASP A 63 -0.92 -15.13 19.08
C ASP A 63 -0.91 -16.37 19.99
N MET A 64 0.27 -16.96 20.13
CA MET A 64 0.46 -18.29 20.75
C MET A 64 0.90 -18.22 22.21
N ARG A 65 0.62 -17.09 22.90
CA ARG A 65 1.12 -16.80 24.26
C ARG A 65 0.56 -17.67 25.39
N SER A 66 -0.25 -18.69 25.12
CA SER A 66 -0.78 -19.58 26.19
C SER A 66 -0.28 -21.02 26.03
N ARG A 67 0.13 -21.61 27.16
CA ARG A 67 0.57 -23.01 27.24
C ARG A 67 -0.52 -24.01 26.83
N SER A 68 -1.80 -23.68 27.03
CA SER A 68 -2.91 -24.55 26.62
C SER A 68 -3.12 -24.56 25.11
N PHE A 69 -2.65 -23.53 24.38
CA PHE A 69 -2.77 -23.47 22.93
C PHE A 69 -1.63 -24.15 22.18
N PHE A 70 -0.57 -24.58 22.87
CA PHE A 70 0.63 -25.08 22.21
C PHE A 70 0.46 -26.48 21.60
N SER A 71 -0.21 -27.41 22.29
CA SER A 71 -0.52 -28.72 21.72
C SER A 71 -1.54 -28.60 20.59
N GLU A 72 -2.57 -27.78 20.80
CA GLU A 72 -3.64 -27.57 19.82
C GLU A 72 -3.12 -26.96 18.52
N ILE A 73 -2.10 -26.09 18.58
CA ILE A 73 -1.60 -25.47 17.36
C ILE A 73 -0.70 -26.40 16.53
N GLN A 74 0.06 -27.32 17.12
CA GLN A 74 0.84 -28.24 16.29
C GLN A 74 -0.07 -29.09 15.41
N ASP A 75 -1.18 -29.58 15.98
CA ASP A 75 -2.18 -30.33 15.24
C ASP A 75 -2.79 -29.46 14.12
N VAL A 76 -3.17 -28.22 14.43
CA VAL A 76 -3.71 -27.27 13.44
C VAL A 76 -2.69 -26.95 12.33
N LEU A 77 -1.42 -26.72 12.65
CA LEU A 77 -0.39 -26.41 11.65
C LEU A 77 -0.13 -27.61 10.73
N ASN A 78 -0.09 -28.82 11.29
CA ASN A 78 0.04 -30.05 10.50
C ASN A 78 -1.17 -30.24 9.58
N GLU A 79 -2.40 -30.02 10.08
CA GLU A 79 -3.62 -30.05 9.25
C GLU A 79 -3.58 -29.05 8.09
N LEU A 80 -3.00 -27.87 8.30
CA LEU A 80 -2.85 -26.85 7.25
C LEU A 80 -1.75 -27.19 6.25
N GLU A 81 -0.64 -27.77 6.71
CA GLU A 81 0.49 -28.17 5.86
C GLU A 81 0.14 -29.38 4.97
N ASP A 82 -0.65 -30.32 5.49
CA ASP A 82 -1.12 -31.51 4.75
C ASP A 82 -2.26 -31.18 3.76
N ASN A 83 -2.79 -29.96 3.76
CA ASN A 83 -3.91 -29.56 2.91
C ASN A 83 -3.42 -29.15 1.51
N GLU A 84 -3.65 -30.02 0.52
CA GLU A 84 -3.18 -29.80 -0.85
C GLU A 84 -3.77 -28.56 -1.54
N ASP A 85 -4.90 -28.04 -1.07
CA ASP A 85 -5.55 -26.84 -1.63
C ASP A 85 -4.92 -25.53 -1.11
N LEU A 86 -3.98 -25.62 -0.17
CA LEU A 86 -3.28 -24.47 0.42
C LEU A 86 -1.84 -24.37 -0.08
N ASP A 87 -1.38 -23.15 -0.33
CA ASP A 87 0.04 -22.77 -0.29
C ASP A 87 0.30 -22.15 1.08
N PHE A 88 0.66 -23.00 2.04
CA PHE A 88 0.82 -22.63 3.43
C PHE A 88 2.26 -22.22 3.77
N LYS A 89 2.42 -21.05 4.40
CA LYS A 89 3.70 -20.53 4.88
C LYS A 89 3.60 -19.98 6.28
N ILE A 90 4.64 -20.17 7.07
CA ILE A 90 4.78 -19.53 8.38
C ILE A 90 5.84 -18.43 8.30
N LEU A 91 5.46 -17.22 8.75
CA LEU A 91 6.37 -16.09 8.99
C LEU A 91 6.57 -15.93 10.50
N PHE A 92 7.79 -16.20 10.96
CA PHE A 92 8.21 -16.01 12.34
C PHE A 92 9.08 -14.77 12.49
N LEU A 93 8.61 -13.80 13.27
CA LEU A 93 9.37 -12.58 13.57
C LEU A 93 10.11 -12.73 14.90
N ASP A 94 11.41 -12.46 14.90
CA ASP A 94 12.24 -12.48 16.09
C ASP A 94 13.01 -11.16 16.25
N ALA A 95 13.55 -10.91 17.44
CA ALA A 95 14.57 -9.92 17.68
C ALA A 95 15.37 -10.28 18.94
N ALA A 96 16.56 -9.71 19.10
CA ALA A 96 17.35 -9.87 20.29
C ALA A 96 16.61 -9.35 21.53
N ASP A 97 16.76 -10.04 22.67
CA ASP A 97 16.06 -9.70 23.92
C ASP A 97 16.24 -8.24 24.34
N LYS A 98 17.44 -7.69 24.14
CA LYS A 98 17.76 -6.28 24.44
C LYS A 98 16.86 -5.33 23.66
N GLU A 99 16.62 -5.62 22.39
CA GLU A 99 15.82 -4.80 21.49
C GLU A 99 14.33 -4.93 21.81
N LEU A 100 13.85 -6.15 22.06
CA LEU A 100 12.47 -6.38 22.50
C LEU A 100 12.17 -5.62 23.81
N VAL A 101 13.09 -5.64 24.78
CA VAL A 101 12.96 -4.85 26.02
C VAL A 101 12.90 -3.34 25.73
N ALA A 102 13.70 -2.83 24.81
CA ALA A 102 13.69 -1.41 24.44
C ALA A 102 12.35 -1.00 23.84
N ARG A 103 11.82 -1.75 22.87
CA ARG A 103 10.52 -1.51 22.23
C ARG A 103 9.34 -1.56 23.22
N TYR A 104 9.38 -2.48 24.17
CA TYR A 104 8.37 -2.54 25.24
C TYR A 104 8.40 -1.31 26.15
N LYS A 105 9.60 -0.82 26.48
CA LYS A 105 9.75 0.40 27.29
C LYS A 105 9.23 1.64 26.57
N GLU A 106 9.44 1.73 25.26
CA GLU A 106 8.93 2.84 24.43
C GLU A 106 7.40 2.85 24.39
N THR A 107 6.78 1.70 24.16
CA THR A 107 5.32 1.58 24.08
C THR A 107 4.61 1.63 25.44
N ARG A 108 5.36 1.56 26.55
CA ARG A 108 4.87 1.52 27.94
C ARG A 108 3.82 0.43 28.20
N ARG A 109 3.82 -0.64 27.41
CA ARG A 109 2.90 -1.77 27.57
C ARG A 109 3.44 -2.78 28.57
N SER A 110 2.57 -3.43 29.33
CA SER A 110 2.93 -4.58 30.14
C SER A 110 3.14 -5.80 29.26
N HIS A 111 4.11 -6.65 29.62
CA HIS A 111 4.30 -7.93 28.94
C HIS A 111 3.28 -8.95 29.48
N PRO A 112 2.47 -9.61 28.64
CA PRO A 112 1.38 -10.49 29.08
C PRO A 112 1.83 -11.63 29.99
N LEU A 113 3.01 -12.18 29.73
CA LEU A 113 3.62 -13.26 30.52
C LEU A 113 4.45 -12.76 31.72
N ALA A 114 4.50 -11.45 31.97
CA ALA A 114 5.23 -10.85 33.08
C ALA A 114 4.29 -10.22 34.12
N ALA A 115 3.24 -10.95 34.51
CA ALA A 115 2.20 -10.45 35.41
C ALA A 115 2.74 -9.84 36.73
N ASP A 116 3.86 -10.36 37.26
CA ASP A 116 4.52 -9.87 38.50
C ASP A 116 6.06 -9.75 38.38
N GLY A 117 6.62 -9.84 37.17
CA GLY A 117 8.06 -10.04 36.92
C GLY A 117 8.75 -8.96 36.07
N ARG A 118 10.06 -9.12 35.81
CA ARG A 118 10.77 -8.23 34.87
C ARG A 118 10.36 -8.57 33.43
N ILE A 119 10.28 -7.55 32.56
CA ILE A 119 9.96 -7.72 31.12
C ILE A 119 10.87 -8.78 30.47
N LEU A 120 12.16 -8.79 30.83
CA LEU A 120 13.13 -9.76 30.33
C LEU A 120 12.76 -11.21 30.65
N ASP A 121 12.18 -11.47 31.83
CA ASP A 121 11.79 -12.82 32.24
C ASP A 121 10.59 -13.29 31.41
N GLY A 122 9.65 -12.38 31.13
CA GLY A 122 8.53 -12.63 30.23
C GLY A 122 8.97 -12.94 28.79
N ILE A 123 9.95 -12.20 28.27
CA ILE A 123 10.53 -12.42 26.92
C ILE A 123 11.21 -13.78 26.86
N LYS A 124 11.99 -14.16 27.88
CA LYS A 124 12.64 -15.48 27.91
C LYS A 124 11.63 -16.62 27.92
N LEU A 125 10.59 -16.50 28.75
CA LEU A 125 9.52 -17.49 28.80
C LEU A 125 8.78 -17.59 27.47
N GLU A 126 8.48 -16.46 26.82
CA GLU A 126 7.88 -16.43 25.49
C GLU A 126 8.78 -17.14 24.46
N ARG A 127 10.09 -16.89 24.50
CA ARG A 127 11.05 -17.51 23.60
C ARG A 127 11.12 -19.04 23.76
N GLU A 128 11.08 -19.52 25.00
CA GLU A 128 11.03 -20.96 25.28
C GLU A 128 9.76 -21.59 24.69
N LEU A 129 8.60 -20.96 24.91
CA LEU A 129 7.31 -21.42 24.39
C LEU A 129 7.23 -21.40 22.86
N LEU A 130 7.80 -20.37 22.22
CA LEU A 130 7.76 -20.22 20.77
C LEU A 130 8.90 -20.94 20.04
N SER A 131 9.89 -21.48 20.76
CA SER A 131 11.06 -22.13 20.16
C SER A 131 10.71 -23.27 19.18
N PRO A 132 9.70 -24.13 19.41
CA PRO A 132 9.42 -25.21 18.47
C PRO A 132 8.74 -24.68 17.20
N LEU A 133 7.93 -23.61 17.32
CA LEU A 133 7.31 -22.94 16.18
C LEU A 133 8.36 -22.28 15.30
N LYS A 134 9.37 -21.64 15.91
CA LYS A 134 10.51 -21.09 15.18
C LYS A 134 11.23 -22.17 14.36
N ASN A 135 11.35 -23.39 14.90
CA ASN A 135 12.04 -24.49 14.22
C ASN A 135 11.30 -25.04 13.00
N ILE A 136 9.95 -25.01 13.01
CA ILE A 136 9.13 -25.44 11.86
C ILE A 136 8.83 -24.30 10.89
N SER A 137 9.14 -23.06 11.26
CA SER A 137 8.87 -21.90 10.42
C SER A 137 9.82 -21.84 9.24
N GLN A 138 9.28 -21.78 8.03
CA GLN A 138 10.07 -21.70 6.79
C GLN A 138 10.68 -20.31 6.60
N ASN A 139 10.03 -19.27 7.13
CA ASN A 139 10.46 -17.88 6.97
C ASN A 139 10.68 -17.26 8.36
N VAL A 140 11.93 -17.13 8.77
CA VAL A 140 12.31 -16.45 10.02
C VAL A 140 12.96 -15.12 9.68
N VAL A 141 12.39 -14.01 10.17
CA VAL A 141 12.94 -12.67 9.98
C VAL A 141 13.45 -12.12 11.32
N ASP A 142 14.76 -11.87 11.38
CA ASP A 142 15.37 -11.17 12.50
C ASP A 142 15.16 -9.66 12.34
N THR A 143 14.39 -9.08 13.26
CA THR A 143 14.03 -7.67 13.26
C THR A 143 14.95 -6.82 14.14
N THR A 144 16.05 -7.36 14.65
CA THR A 144 16.93 -6.69 15.64
C THR A 144 17.48 -5.36 15.14
N GLU A 145 18.04 -5.34 13.93
CA GLU A 145 18.74 -4.16 13.39
C GLU A 145 18.00 -3.48 12.23
N ILE A 146 16.82 -3.99 11.87
CA ILE A 146 16.06 -3.48 10.73
C ILE A 146 14.94 -2.56 11.20
N THR A 147 14.73 -1.51 10.41
CA THR A 147 13.64 -0.55 10.57
C THR A 147 12.30 -1.16 10.13
N PRO A 148 11.15 -0.60 10.55
CA PRO A 148 9.84 -1.01 10.05
C PRO A 148 9.77 -1.01 8.52
N ARG A 149 10.39 -0.03 7.85
CA ARG A 149 10.43 0.05 6.38
C ARG A 149 11.19 -1.12 5.76
N GLU A 150 12.33 -1.49 6.32
CA GLU A 150 13.10 -2.64 5.85
C GLU A 150 12.34 -3.94 6.09
N LEU A 151 11.63 -4.07 7.21
CA LEU A 151 10.74 -5.22 7.45
C LEU A 151 9.63 -5.32 6.39
N ARG A 152 8.96 -4.21 6.06
CA ARG A 152 7.94 -4.20 4.97
C ARG A 152 8.54 -4.66 3.65
N LYS A 153 9.74 -4.17 3.33
CA LYS A 153 10.46 -4.55 2.12
C LYS A 153 10.80 -6.04 2.11
N THR A 154 11.32 -6.59 3.20
CA THR A 154 11.62 -8.03 3.33
C THR A 154 10.36 -8.89 3.13
N ILE A 155 9.23 -8.48 3.70
CA ILE A 155 7.96 -9.20 3.54
C ILE A 155 7.49 -9.11 2.09
N ALA A 156 7.54 -7.93 1.47
CA ALA A 156 7.22 -7.78 0.07
C ALA A 156 8.10 -8.67 -0.82
N GLU A 157 9.41 -8.71 -0.61
CA GLU A 157 10.33 -9.54 -1.41
C GLU A 157 10.07 -11.05 -1.25
N GLN A 158 9.63 -11.50 -0.06
CA GLN A 158 9.39 -12.93 0.21
C GLN A 158 7.98 -13.41 -0.18
N PHE A 159 6.98 -12.53 -0.12
CA PHE A 159 5.57 -12.90 -0.23
C PHE A 159 4.80 -12.19 -1.36
N SER A 160 5.46 -11.33 -2.14
CA SER A 160 4.90 -10.86 -3.42
C SER A 160 4.88 -12.01 -4.43
N GLY A 161 3.74 -12.27 -5.05
CA GLY A 161 3.71 -13.06 -6.28
C GLY A 161 4.37 -12.31 -7.43
N ASP A 162 4.70 -12.99 -8.54
CA ASP A 162 5.21 -12.34 -9.76
C ASP A 162 4.28 -11.22 -10.28
N GLN A 163 3.00 -11.21 -9.88
CA GLN A 163 2.04 -10.15 -10.18
C GLN A 163 1.95 -9.02 -9.13
N ASP A 164 2.48 -9.21 -7.92
CA ASP A 164 2.41 -8.22 -6.82
C ASP A 164 3.56 -7.21 -6.82
N GLN A 165 4.47 -7.28 -7.80
CA GLN A 165 5.47 -6.24 -8.02
C GLN A 165 4.89 -4.86 -8.40
N GLN A 166 3.56 -4.71 -8.47
CA GLN A 166 2.87 -3.48 -8.86
C GLN A 166 2.12 -2.78 -7.71
N SER A 167 2.72 -2.65 -6.52
CA SER A 167 2.12 -1.82 -5.46
C SER A 167 2.25 -0.31 -5.72
N PHE A 168 3.12 0.11 -6.65
CA PHE A 168 3.30 1.52 -7.01
C PHE A 168 2.45 1.90 -8.23
N ARG A 169 1.54 2.85 -8.02
CA ARG A 169 0.78 3.51 -9.08
C ARG A 169 0.91 5.04 -9.02
N VAL A 170 0.68 5.71 -10.13
CA VAL A 170 0.67 7.17 -10.20
C VAL A 170 -0.77 7.65 -10.45
N GLU A 171 -1.24 8.56 -9.60
CA GLU A 171 -2.50 9.28 -9.78
C GLU A 171 -2.18 10.62 -10.44
N VAL A 172 -2.74 10.88 -11.61
CA VAL A 172 -2.62 12.17 -12.30
C VAL A 172 -3.95 12.91 -12.20
N VAL A 173 -3.97 13.97 -11.42
CA VAL A 173 -5.20 14.74 -11.13
C VAL A 173 -5.12 16.15 -11.68
N SER A 174 -6.16 16.58 -12.40
CA SER A 174 -6.32 17.99 -12.76
C SER A 174 -7.25 18.71 -11.77
N PHE A 175 -6.94 19.98 -11.46
CA PHE A 175 -7.74 20.79 -10.55
C PHE A 175 -7.77 22.28 -10.90
N GLY A 176 -8.67 23.01 -10.24
CA GLY A 176 -8.78 24.46 -10.31
C GLY A 176 -8.28 25.14 -9.04
N PHE A 177 -7.28 26.04 -9.13
CA PHE A 177 -6.75 26.80 -8.00
C PHE A 177 -7.82 27.61 -7.25
N LYS A 178 -8.87 28.05 -7.93
CA LYS A 178 -10.00 28.76 -7.28
C LYS A 178 -10.78 27.88 -6.29
N TYR A 179 -10.57 26.56 -6.31
CA TYR A 179 -11.19 25.57 -5.42
C TYR A 179 -10.19 24.96 -4.41
N GLY A 180 -8.98 25.51 -4.32
CA GLY A 180 -7.91 24.98 -3.44
C GLY A 180 -7.10 23.86 -4.08
N LEU A 181 -5.99 23.47 -3.44
CA LEU A 181 -5.17 22.33 -3.87
C LEU A 181 -5.86 21.00 -3.49
N PRO A 182 -5.61 19.87 -4.21
CA PRO A 182 -5.95 18.54 -3.67
C PRO A 182 -5.16 18.30 -2.38
N LEU A 183 -5.82 17.74 -1.36
CA LEU A 183 -5.22 17.55 -0.02
C LEU A 183 -4.16 16.45 -0.01
N ASP A 184 -4.26 15.54 -0.95
CA ASP A 184 -3.47 14.33 -1.16
C ASP A 184 -2.44 14.48 -2.29
N ALA A 185 -2.23 15.70 -2.80
CA ALA A 185 -1.23 15.96 -3.83
C ALA A 185 0.19 15.94 -3.26
N ASP A 186 1.06 15.13 -3.88
CA ASP A 186 2.49 15.10 -3.56
C ASP A 186 3.28 16.12 -4.37
N LEU A 187 2.95 16.22 -5.66
CA LEU A 187 3.54 17.16 -6.60
C LEU A 187 2.45 18.05 -7.18
N VAL A 188 2.70 19.36 -7.27
CA VAL A 188 1.73 20.33 -7.80
C VAL A 188 2.39 21.20 -8.86
N PHE A 189 1.81 21.20 -10.07
CA PHE A 189 2.29 21.98 -11.21
C PHE A 189 1.27 23.02 -11.65
N ASP A 190 1.69 24.29 -11.71
CA ASP A 190 0.84 25.41 -12.12
C ASP A 190 0.97 25.68 -13.62
N VAL A 191 -0.13 25.55 -14.37
CA VAL A 191 -0.19 25.83 -15.82
C VAL A 191 -0.99 27.11 -16.15
N ARG A 192 -1.23 27.99 -15.16
CA ARG A 192 -2.00 29.23 -15.37
C ARG A 192 -1.31 30.24 -16.28
N PHE A 193 0.00 30.13 -16.50
CA PHE A 193 0.77 31.02 -17.35
C PHE A 193 0.61 30.72 -18.86
N LEU A 194 0.09 29.55 -19.22
CA LEU A 194 -0.09 29.14 -20.61
C LEU A 194 -1.29 29.81 -21.30
N PRO A 195 -1.33 29.87 -22.65
CA PRO A 195 -2.43 30.46 -23.41
C PRO A 195 -3.81 29.93 -22.99
N ASN A 196 -4.76 30.84 -22.78
CA ASN A 196 -6.01 30.51 -22.13
C ASN A 196 -7.15 30.30 -23.16
N PRO A 197 -7.68 29.06 -23.33
CA PRO A 197 -8.76 28.77 -24.28
C PRO A 197 -10.08 29.46 -23.93
N TYR A 198 -10.25 29.90 -22.67
CA TYR A 198 -11.47 30.55 -22.20
C TYR A 198 -11.87 31.79 -23.01
N TYR A 199 -10.91 32.48 -23.64
CA TYR A 199 -11.19 33.67 -24.44
C TYR A 199 -11.76 33.37 -25.83
N LYS A 200 -11.77 32.11 -26.26
CA LYS A 200 -12.44 31.65 -27.47
C LYS A 200 -13.86 31.18 -27.13
N PRO A 201 -14.91 31.90 -27.57
CA PRO A 201 -16.29 31.56 -27.23
C PRO A 201 -16.67 30.11 -27.55
N GLU A 202 -16.15 29.58 -28.66
CA GLU A 202 -16.37 28.21 -29.13
C GLU A 202 -15.74 27.14 -28.24
N LEU A 203 -14.65 27.45 -27.52
CA LEU A 203 -13.95 26.53 -26.62
C LEU A 203 -14.42 26.63 -25.17
N ARG A 204 -15.04 27.75 -24.79
CA ARG A 204 -15.31 28.12 -23.38
C ARG A 204 -16.14 27.11 -22.58
N ASN A 205 -17.04 26.38 -23.25
CA ASN A 205 -17.94 25.40 -22.62
C ASN A 205 -17.44 23.95 -22.72
N GLN A 206 -16.31 23.75 -23.40
CA GLN A 206 -15.65 22.46 -23.56
C GLN A 206 -14.63 22.25 -22.41
N THR A 207 -13.98 21.10 -22.41
CA THR A 207 -12.98 20.68 -21.42
C THR A 207 -11.70 20.29 -22.12
N GLY A 208 -10.59 20.15 -21.37
CA GLY A 208 -9.32 19.71 -21.93
C GLY A 208 -9.30 18.27 -22.46
N LEU A 209 -10.39 17.51 -22.30
CA LEU A 209 -10.58 16.20 -22.94
C LEU A 209 -11.21 16.32 -24.35
N ASP A 210 -11.86 17.45 -24.64
CA ASP A 210 -12.43 17.69 -25.96
C ASP A 210 -11.30 18.09 -26.93
N GLN A 211 -11.22 17.38 -28.06
CA GLN A 211 -10.15 17.56 -29.06
C GLN A 211 -9.87 19.04 -29.41
N PRO A 212 -10.89 19.91 -29.66
CA PRO A 212 -10.63 21.31 -30.00
C PRO A 212 -9.92 22.11 -28.89
N VAL A 213 -10.18 21.80 -27.62
CA VAL A 213 -9.48 22.44 -26.48
C VAL A 213 -8.10 21.83 -26.31
N TYR A 214 -7.99 20.50 -26.41
CA TYR A 214 -6.72 19.80 -26.30
C TYR A 214 -5.71 20.32 -27.34
N ASP A 215 -6.11 20.36 -28.61
CA ASP A 215 -5.29 20.87 -29.72
C ASP A 215 -4.91 22.32 -29.47
N TYR A 216 -5.87 23.18 -29.12
CA TYR A 216 -5.57 24.57 -28.80
C TYR A 216 -4.54 24.70 -27.68
N VAL A 217 -4.62 23.90 -26.62
CA VAL A 217 -3.68 23.97 -25.51
C VAL A 217 -2.30 23.44 -25.94
N MET A 218 -2.23 22.33 -26.67
CA MET A 218 -1.00 21.60 -26.98
C MET A 218 -0.25 22.11 -28.20
N GLU A 219 -0.90 22.75 -29.16
CA GLU A 219 -0.26 23.31 -30.37
C GLU A 219 0.58 24.56 -30.08
N HIS A 220 0.44 25.17 -28.91
CA HIS A 220 1.26 26.31 -28.52
C HIS A 220 2.67 25.87 -28.15
N GLN A 221 3.68 26.51 -28.76
CA GLN A 221 5.10 26.26 -28.48
C GLN A 221 5.44 26.29 -26.99
N ALA A 222 4.95 27.29 -26.24
CA ALA A 222 5.19 27.39 -24.80
C ALA A 222 4.60 26.23 -23.99
N SER A 223 3.48 25.66 -24.46
CA SER A 223 2.87 24.48 -23.83
C SER A 223 3.73 23.24 -24.09
N GLU A 224 4.19 23.05 -25.32
CA GLU A 224 5.06 21.93 -25.70
C GLU A 224 6.39 21.98 -24.95
N GLU A 225 7.06 23.13 -24.94
CA GLU A 225 8.33 23.32 -24.22
C GLU A 225 8.19 23.02 -22.73
N PHE A 226 7.14 23.56 -22.08
CA PHE A 226 6.88 23.26 -20.69
C PHE A 226 6.57 21.78 -20.45
N TYR A 227 5.78 21.16 -21.31
CA TYR A 227 5.43 19.75 -21.19
C TYR A 227 6.66 18.85 -21.29
N GLN A 228 7.57 19.11 -22.23
CA GLN A 228 8.80 18.33 -22.38
C GLN A 228 9.68 18.42 -21.13
N HIS A 229 9.81 19.61 -20.54
CA HIS A 229 10.54 19.79 -19.28
C HIS A 229 9.85 19.13 -18.09
N LEU A 230 8.51 19.18 -18.03
CA LEU A 230 7.73 18.51 -17.01
C LEU A 230 7.93 16.98 -17.10
N LEU A 231 7.81 16.40 -18.28
CA LEU A 231 7.98 14.96 -18.48
C LEU A 231 9.41 14.53 -18.14
N ALA A 232 10.42 15.29 -18.59
CA ALA A 232 11.83 15.04 -18.29
C ALA A 232 12.17 15.17 -16.79
N LEU A 233 11.36 15.89 -16.01
CA LEU A 233 11.46 15.94 -14.56
C LEU A 233 10.77 14.73 -13.91
N ILE A 234 9.59 14.35 -14.38
CA ILE A 234 8.76 13.31 -13.76
C ILE A 234 9.29 11.91 -14.02
N GLU A 235 9.64 11.55 -15.26
CA GLU A 235 10.04 10.17 -15.58
C GLU A 235 11.21 9.65 -14.71
N PRO A 236 12.30 10.42 -14.47
CA PRO A 236 13.43 9.93 -13.70
C PRO A 236 13.16 9.77 -12.20
N ILE A 237 12.16 10.47 -11.65
CA ILE A 237 11.87 10.44 -10.21
C ILE A 237 10.91 9.31 -9.82
N LEU A 238 10.12 8.77 -10.75
CA LEU A 238 9.16 7.69 -10.48
C LEU A 238 9.82 6.43 -9.88
N PRO A 239 10.94 5.89 -10.42
CA PRO A 239 11.63 4.77 -9.79
C PRO A 239 12.14 5.09 -8.38
N GLY A 240 12.47 6.36 -8.12
CA GLY A 240 12.88 6.83 -6.80
C GLY A 240 11.76 6.69 -5.76
N TYR A 241 10.56 7.16 -6.10
CA TYR A 241 9.37 7.01 -5.24
C TYR A 241 8.98 5.55 -5.01
N GLN A 242 9.02 4.72 -6.06
CA GLN A 242 8.78 3.29 -5.93
C GLN A 242 9.79 2.65 -4.96
N LYS A 243 11.08 2.96 -5.11
CA LYS A 243 12.15 2.44 -4.23
C LYS A 243 12.03 2.94 -2.78
N GLU A 244 11.48 4.14 -2.57
CA GLU A 244 11.18 4.66 -1.24
C GLU A 244 10.08 3.86 -0.52
N GLY A 245 9.32 3.04 -1.26
CA GLY A 245 8.22 2.22 -0.75
C GLY A 245 6.89 2.96 -0.74
N LYS A 246 6.73 3.99 -1.57
CA LYS A 246 5.46 4.68 -1.76
C LYS A 246 4.53 3.82 -2.62
N SER A 247 3.27 3.66 -2.21
CA SER A 247 2.28 2.88 -2.97
C SER A 247 1.55 3.73 -4.02
N VAL A 248 1.30 5.01 -3.72
CA VAL A 248 0.62 5.94 -4.65
C VAL A 248 1.36 7.26 -4.67
N LEU A 249 1.74 7.73 -5.86
CA LEU A 249 2.23 9.09 -6.09
C LEU A 249 1.14 9.93 -6.76
N THR A 250 0.72 11.02 -6.12
CA THR A 250 -0.31 11.92 -6.68
C THR A 250 0.33 13.16 -7.30
N ILE A 251 0.21 13.27 -8.63
CA ILE A 251 0.68 14.40 -9.43
C ILE A 251 -0.52 15.29 -9.80
N ALA A 252 -0.55 16.49 -9.24
CA ALA A 252 -1.63 17.44 -9.46
C ALA A 252 -1.24 18.54 -10.45
N VAL A 253 -2.04 18.74 -11.49
CA VAL A 253 -1.89 19.84 -12.46
C VAL A 253 -3.01 20.85 -12.27
N GLY A 254 -2.64 22.12 -12.06
CA GLY A 254 -3.57 23.18 -11.68
C GLY A 254 -3.70 24.28 -12.73
N CYS A 255 -4.92 24.65 -13.10
CA CYS A 255 -5.21 25.93 -13.76
C CYS A 255 -6.21 26.74 -12.92
N THR A 256 -6.65 27.93 -13.36
CA THR A 256 -7.56 28.74 -12.52
C THR A 256 -8.90 28.03 -12.28
N GLY A 257 -9.49 27.49 -13.36
CA GLY A 257 -10.84 26.93 -13.34
C GLY A 257 -10.92 25.42 -13.19
N GLY A 258 -9.85 24.69 -13.54
CA GLY A 258 -9.80 23.23 -13.51
C GLY A 258 -10.49 22.51 -14.67
N GLN A 259 -10.70 23.20 -15.80
CA GLN A 259 -11.53 22.67 -16.90
C GLN A 259 -10.79 22.46 -18.23
N HIS A 260 -9.81 23.30 -18.55
CA HIS A 260 -9.17 23.31 -19.88
C HIS A 260 -7.69 22.91 -19.82
N ARG A 261 -6.80 23.87 -19.54
CA ARG A 261 -5.34 23.68 -19.53
C ARG A 261 -4.88 22.54 -18.62
N SER A 262 -5.32 22.55 -17.36
CA SER A 262 -4.92 21.49 -16.42
C SER A 262 -5.44 20.12 -16.81
N VAL A 263 -6.65 20.04 -17.36
CA VAL A 263 -7.25 18.79 -17.85
C VAL A 263 -6.43 18.24 -19.02
N ALA A 264 -6.11 19.07 -20.02
CA ALA A 264 -5.32 18.64 -21.18
C ALA A 264 -3.91 18.19 -20.78
N PHE A 265 -3.24 18.92 -19.88
CA PHE A 265 -1.91 18.54 -19.38
C PHE A 265 -1.93 17.25 -18.55
N ALA A 266 -2.90 17.09 -17.66
CA ALA A 266 -3.08 15.85 -16.90
C ALA A 266 -3.32 14.66 -17.83
N HIS A 267 -4.17 14.82 -18.84
CA HIS A 267 -4.49 13.78 -19.81
C HIS A 267 -3.27 13.34 -20.61
N ARG A 268 -2.51 14.31 -21.13
CA ARG A 268 -1.29 14.01 -21.88
C ARG A 268 -0.25 13.30 -21.00
N LEU A 269 -0.02 13.80 -19.78
CA LEU A 269 0.92 13.20 -18.83
C LEU A 269 0.52 11.77 -18.45
N ALA A 270 -0.77 11.55 -18.18
CA ALA A 270 -1.28 10.22 -17.86
C ALA A 270 -1.04 9.24 -19.01
N ASN A 271 -1.36 9.63 -20.25
CA ASN A 271 -1.16 8.80 -21.44
C ASN A 271 0.32 8.47 -21.70
N ASP A 272 1.23 9.41 -21.49
CA ASP A 272 2.66 9.17 -21.69
C ASP A 272 3.25 8.25 -20.61
N LEU A 273 2.88 8.46 -19.35
CA LEU A 273 3.38 7.62 -18.25
C LEU A 273 2.76 6.20 -18.25
N ALA A 274 1.54 6.03 -18.76
CA ALA A 274 0.84 4.74 -18.84
C ALA A 274 1.57 3.68 -19.69
N LYS A 275 2.55 4.10 -20.50
CA LYS A 275 3.41 3.20 -21.27
C LYS A 275 4.30 2.33 -20.38
N ASN A 276 4.70 2.85 -19.21
CA ASN A 276 5.69 2.22 -18.33
C ASN A 276 5.19 2.03 -16.88
N TRP A 277 4.09 2.66 -16.50
CA TRP A 277 3.61 2.70 -15.12
C TRP A 277 2.10 2.43 -15.04
N PRO A 278 1.60 1.85 -13.92
CA PRO A 278 0.18 1.84 -13.63
C PRO A 278 -0.31 3.27 -13.32
N ILE A 279 -1.21 3.79 -14.14
CA ILE A 279 -1.73 5.16 -14.04
C ILE A 279 -3.23 5.16 -13.77
N ASN A 280 -3.69 6.10 -12.95
CA ASN A 280 -5.08 6.51 -12.90
C ASN A 280 -5.19 8.03 -13.16
N GLU A 281 -6.16 8.41 -13.98
CA GLU A 281 -6.40 9.80 -14.38
C GLU A 281 -7.71 10.30 -13.78
N SER A 282 -7.68 11.48 -13.16
CA SER A 282 -8.88 12.09 -12.59
C SER A 282 -8.93 13.62 -12.81
N HIS A 283 -10.15 14.17 -12.85
CA HIS A 283 -10.36 15.61 -13.06
C HIS A 283 -11.36 16.16 -12.05
N ARG A 284 -10.83 16.74 -10.97
CA ARG A 284 -11.63 17.12 -9.79
C ARG A 284 -12.68 18.18 -10.07
N ASP A 285 -12.34 19.15 -10.93
CA ASP A 285 -13.13 20.37 -11.11
C ASP A 285 -13.64 20.56 -12.56
N LYS A 286 -13.48 19.56 -13.46
CA LYS A 286 -13.83 19.70 -14.89
C LYS A 286 -15.29 20.10 -15.11
N ASP A 287 -16.19 19.53 -14.33
CA ASP A 287 -17.64 19.75 -14.44
C ASP A 287 -18.13 20.96 -13.62
N ARG A 288 -17.25 21.59 -12.84
CA ARG A 288 -17.61 22.75 -12.00
C ARG A 288 -17.65 24.03 -12.81
N ARG A 289 -18.79 24.27 -13.47
CA ARG A 289 -19.09 25.53 -14.13
C ARG A 289 -19.32 26.64 -13.10
N LYS A 290 -18.88 27.86 -13.42
CA LYS A 290 -19.22 29.05 -12.63
C LYS A 290 -20.73 29.24 -12.74
N GLU A 291 -21.46 29.29 -11.61
CA GLU A 291 -22.64 30.14 -11.57
C GLU A 291 -22.17 31.54 -11.96
N THR A 292 -22.84 32.16 -12.92
CA THR A 292 -22.67 33.56 -13.27
C THR A 292 -23.00 34.39 -12.04
N VAL A 293 -22.00 34.64 -11.19
CA VAL A 293 -22.08 35.74 -10.24
C VAL A 293 -21.91 37.00 -11.08
N ASN A 294 -23.03 37.50 -11.60
CA ASN A 294 -23.17 38.90 -11.97
C ASN A 294 -22.84 39.70 -10.71
N ARG A 295 -21.57 40.08 -10.55
CA ARG A 295 -21.22 41.19 -9.68
C ARG A 295 -21.28 42.44 -10.55
N SER A 296 -22.51 42.96 -10.68
CA SER A 296 -22.75 44.38 -10.94
C SER A 296 -22.05 45.22 -9.89
#